data_AF-A0AAU0EY81-F1
#
_entry.id   AF-A0AAU0EY81-F1
#
_cell.length_a   1.000
_cell.length_b   1.000
_cell.length_c   1.000
_cell.angle_alpha   90.00
_cell.angle_beta   90.00
_cell.angle_gamma   90.00
#
_symmetry.space_group_name_H-M   'P 1'
#
loop_
_entity.id
_entity.type
_entity.pdbx_description
1 polymer ?
#
loop_
_entity_poly.entity_id
_entity_poly.type
_entity_poly.pdbx_seq_one_letter_code
_entity_poly.pdbx_strand_id
1 'polypeptide(L)'
;MPNPYKNEENIKLYQEGGTAYFKRNDIPQNQHWIDAHKVYIGKAYGMGKELPYKVINNPIYGEPNSACNETYLVIGPFRDQQRCENVMSYMQTRFFRFVLLLKKNTQNTSKGTYEFVPMQDFSKPWTDEELYAKYGLTEEEIAYIEKMVRPME
;
A
#
# COMPACT_ATOMS: atom_id res chain seq x y z
N MET A 1 23.92 6.45 10.37
CA MET A 1 23.87 7.35 9.20
C MET A 1 23.77 8.78 9.71
N PRO A 2 24.39 9.78 9.06
CA PRO A 2 24.21 11.17 9.47
C PRO A 2 22.73 11.56 9.44
N ASN A 3 22.30 12.38 10.39
CA ASN A 3 20.94 12.91 10.39
C ASN A 3 20.73 13.72 9.10
N PRO A 4 19.66 13.46 8.34
CA PRO A 4 19.43 14.19 7.11
C PRO A 4 19.13 15.66 7.41
N TYR A 5 19.76 16.55 6.63
CA TYR A 5 19.64 18.00 6.79
C TYR A 5 18.20 18.44 6.48
N LYS A 6 17.47 18.87 7.51
CA LYS A 6 16.09 19.35 7.39
C LYS A 6 16.10 20.83 6.99
N ASN A 7 15.96 21.11 5.70
CA ASN A 7 15.76 22.45 5.13
C ASN A 7 14.32 22.53 4.60
N GLU A 8 13.66 23.68 4.71
CA GLU A 8 12.27 23.89 4.24
C GLU A 8 12.11 23.66 2.73
N GLU A 9 13.20 23.76 1.96
CA GLU A 9 13.23 23.48 0.52
C GLU A 9 13.35 21.98 0.17
N ASN A 10 13.62 21.12 1.16
CA ASN A 10 13.80 19.70 0.95
C ASN A 10 12.48 18.94 1.05
N ILE A 11 12.35 17.89 0.24
CA ILE A 11 11.21 16.98 0.26
C ILE A 11 11.54 15.73 1.06
N LYS A 12 10.52 15.11 1.66
CA LYS A 12 10.67 13.84 2.39
C LYS A 12 10.78 12.66 1.41
N LEU A 13 11.78 11.82 1.56
CA LEU A 13 11.95 10.59 0.77
C LEU A 13 11.75 9.35 1.66
N TYR A 14 10.80 8.49 1.30
CA TYR A 14 10.60 7.18 1.93
C TYR A 14 11.54 6.13 1.31
N GLN A 15 12.24 5.38 2.17
CA GLN A 15 13.18 4.33 1.79
C GLN A 15 13.16 3.20 2.82
N GLU A 16 13.71 2.04 2.45
CA GLU A 16 13.87 0.93 3.40
C GLU A 16 14.62 1.40 4.66
N GLY A 17 14.05 1.11 5.83
CA GLY A 17 14.63 1.47 7.13
C GLY A 17 14.38 2.91 7.59
N GLY A 18 13.66 3.77 6.84
CA GLY A 18 13.24 5.09 7.36
C GLY A 18 12.96 6.15 6.31
N THR A 19 13.24 7.42 6.67
CA THR A 19 13.07 8.57 5.77
C THR A 19 14.38 9.34 5.62
N ALA A 20 14.56 9.94 4.45
CA ALA A 20 15.64 10.85 4.13
C ALA A 20 15.06 12.15 3.56
N TYR A 21 15.92 13.15 3.32
CA TYR A 21 15.50 14.44 2.77
C TYR A 21 16.39 14.81 1.59
N PHE A 22 15.78 15.23 0.48
CA PHE A 22 16.46 15.58 -0.77
C PHE A 22 15.93 16.89 -1.31
N LYS A 23 16.74 17.61 -2.10
CA LYS A 23 16.22 18.77 -2.82
C LYS A 23 15.22 18.30 -3.85
N ARG A 24 14.14 19.06 -4.04
CA ARG A 24 13.10 18.75 -5.02
C ARG A 24 13.66 18.53 -6.43
N ASN A 25 14.65 19.34 -6.82
CA ASN A 25 15.29 19.26 -8.14
C ASN A 25 16.17 18.01 -8.34
N ASP A 26 16.53 17.32 -7.26
CA ASP A 26 17.29 16.07 -7.33
C ASP A 26 16.38 14.87 -7.62
N ILE A 27 15.06 15.06 -7.70
CA ILE A 27 14.09 14.01 -8.07
C ILE A 27 13.90 14.01 -9.59
N PRO A 28 14.44 13.00 -10.31
CA PRO A 28 14.49 13.04 -11.77
C PRO A 28 13.15 12.66 -12.43
N GLN A 29 12.24 12.04 -11.69
CA GLN A 29 11.02 11.43 -12.25
C GLN A 29 9.79 11.75 -11.41
N ASN A 30 8.63 11.79 -12.08
CA ASN A 30 7.33 11.98 -11.43
C ASN A 30 7.24 13.22 -10.52
N GLN A 31 7.91 14.32 -10.90
CA GLN A 31 7.92 15.55 -10.07
C GLN A 31 6.51 16.08 -9.75
N HIS A 32 5.56 15.92 -10.68
CA HIS A 32 4.16 16.28 -10.46
C HIS A 32 3.46 15.45 -9.38
N TRP A 33 3.98 14.28 -9.02
CA TRP A 33 3.45 13.47 -7.91
C TRP A 33 3.96 13.95 -6.56
N ILE A 34 5.04 14.74 -6.49
CA ILE A 34 5.65 15.18 -5.22
C ILE A 34 4.61 15.88 -4.34
N ASP A 35 3.79 16.75 -4.93
CA ASP A 35 2.75 17.52 -4.22
C ASP A 35 1.40 16.79 -4.10
N ALA A 36 1.28 15.59 -4.67
CA ALA A 36 0.04 14.84 -4.63
C ALA A 36 -0.09 14.02 -3.34
N HIS A 37 -1.34 13.82 -2.91
CA HIS A 37 -1.68 12.79 -1.95
C HIS A 37 -1.57 11.41 -2.61
N LYS A 38 -0.86 10.48 -1.99
CA LYS A 38 -0.63 9.13 -2.53
C LYS A 38 -0.41 8.13 -1.41
N VAL A 39 -0.33 6.85 -1.76
CA VAL A 39 -0.03 5.76 -0.84
C VAL A 39 1.23 5.03 -1.31
N TYR A 40 2.15 4.76 -0.40
CA TYR A 40 3.32 3.94 -0.64
C TYR A 40 3.11 2.54 -0.07
N ILE A 41 3.54 1.52 -0.81
CA ILE A 41 3.54 0.13 -0.34
C ILE A 41 4.88 -0.52 -0.71
N GLY A 42 5.40 -1.38 0.16
CA GLY A 42 6.70 -2.03 -0.10
C GLY A 42 6.64 -2.89 -1.36
N LYS A 43 7.58 -2.68 -2.28
CA LYS A 43 7.69 -3.45 -3.52
C LYS A 43 8.14 -4.88 -3.24
N ALA A 44 9.07 -5.08 -2.29
CA ALA A 44 9.56 -6.40 -1.90
C ALA A 44 9.06 -6.74 -0.49
N TYR A 45 8.27 -7.82 -0.37
CA TYR A 45 7.85 -8.35 0.93
C TYR A 45 7.71 -9.88 0.87
N GLY A 46 8.37 -10.56 1.80
CA GLY A 46 8.28 -12.00 1.99
C GLY A 46 7.13 -12.37 2.92
N MET A 47 6.24 -13.25 2.46
CA MET A 47 5.02 -13.64 3.19
C MET A 47 5.27 -14.70 4.29
N GLY A 48 6.49 -15.22 4.38
CA GLY A 48 6.80 -16.40 5.18
C GLY A 48 6.32 -17.70 4.53
N LYS A 49 6.47 -18.82 5.24
CA LYS A 49 5.98 -20.14 4.81
C LYS A 49 4.77 -20.63 5.60
N GLU A 50 4.50 -20.01 6.75
CA GLU A 50 3.47 -20.45 7.69
C GLU A 50 2.19 -19.65 7.50
N LEU A 51 1.06 -20.34 7.65
CA LEU A 51 -0.26 -19.74 7.69
C LEU A 51 -0.55 -19.18 9.10
N PRO A 52 -1.36 -18.11 9.20
CA PRO A 52 -1.88 -17.30 8.10
C PRO A 52 -0.82 -16.34 7.53
N TYR A 53 -0.83 -16.11 6.21
CA TYR A 53 0.19 -15.31 5.53
C TYR A 53 0.06 -13.82 5.84
N LYS A 54 1.21 -13.16 6.00
CA LYS A 54 1.32 -11.69 5.96
C LYS A 54 1.64 -11.28 4.52
N VAL A 55 0.60 -11.02 3.72
CA VAL A 55 0.75 -10.88 2.25
C VAL A 55 1.53 -9.64 1.83
N ILE A 56 1.32 -8.52 2.52
CA ILE A 56 1.98 -7.23 2.28
C ILE A 56 2.45 -6.60 3.58
N ASN A 57 3.34 -5.62 3.50
CA ASN A 57 3.64 -4.71 4.60
C ASN A 57 2.54 -3.65 4.77
N ASN A 58 2.69 -2.78 5.78
CA ASN A 58 1.71 -1.73 6.03
C ASN A 58 1.84 -0.65 4.95
N PRO A 59 0.73 -0.24 4.30
CA PRO A 59 0.74 0.91 3.43
C PRO A 59 1.04 2.18 4.23
N ILE A 60 1.68 3.16 3.58
CA ILE A 60 2.10 4.41 4.19
C ILE A 60 1.44 5.55 3.42
N TYR A 61 0.85 6.49 4.13
CA TYR A 61 0.38 7.72 3.52
C TYR A 61 1.57 8.58 3.05
N GLY A 62 1.62 8.85 1.75
CA GLY A 62 2.53 9.79 1.12
C GLY A 62 1.86 11.16 1.03
N GLU A 63 2.19 12.02 1.99
CA GLU A 63 1.74 13.42 2.02
C GLU A 63 2.31 14.24 0.85
N PRO A 64 1.70 15.40 0.50
CA PRO A 64 2.33 16.38 -0.35
C PRO A 64 3.73 16.74 0.13
N ASN A 65 4.62 17.11 -0.80
CA ASN A 65 6.05 17.33 -0.54
C ASN A 65 6.81 16.06 -0.10
N SER A 66 6.40 14.90 -0.66
CA SER A 66 7.09 13.62 -0.44
C SER A 66 7.27 12.79 -1.70
N ALA A 67 8.29 11.92 -1.69
CA ALA A 67 8.60 10.92 -2.72
C ALA A 67 9.06 9.60 -2.06
N CYS A 68 9.29 8.56 -2.86
CA CYS A 68 9.91 7.31 -2.41
C CYS A 68 11.00 6.88 -3.39
N ASN A 69 11.91 6.01 -2.94
CA ASN A 69 12.81 5.30 -3.84
C ASN A 69 12.16 4.00 -4.37
N GLU A 70 12.91 3.22 -5.15
CA GLU A 70 12.41 2.01 -5.81
C GLU A 70 11.95 0.88 -4.84
N THR A 71 12.27 0.97 -3.55
CA THR A 71 11.82 -0.01 -2.55
C THR A 71 10.31 0.05 -2.31
N TYR A 72 9.63 1.11 -2.77
CA TYR A 72 8.18 1.29 -2.69
C TYR A 72 7.54 1.38 -4.08
N LEU A 73 6.29 0.93 -4.17
CA LEU A 73 5.37 1.29 -5.22
C LEU A 73 4.53 2.49 -4.77
N VAL A 74 4.10 3.31 -5.73
CA VAL A 74 3.20 4.44 -5.50
C VAL A 74 1.81 4.11 -6.02
N ILE A 75 0.80 4.28 -5.16
CA ILE A 75 -0.62 4.07 -5.44
C ILE A 75 -1.31 5.45 -5.41
N GLY A 76 -2.13 5.72 -6.43
CA GLY A 76 -2.79 7.01 -6.63
C GLY A 76 -2.34 7.69 -7.93
N PRO A 77 -2.27 9.03 -7.99
CA PRO A 77 -2.53 9.98 -6.91
C PRO A 77 -4.01 10.08 -6.51
N PHE A 78 -4.29 10.69 -5.36
CA PHE A 78 -5.63 10.94 -4.84
C PHE A 78 -5.84 12.43 -4.53
N ARG A 79 -7.09 12.84 -4.40
CA ARG A 79 -7.46 14.25 -4.24
C ARG A 79 -7.12 14.82 -2.85
N ASP A 80 -7.18 13.99 -1.82
CA ASP A 80 -7.04 14.40 -0.41
C ASP A 80 -6.52 13.22 0.43
N GLN A 81 -6.11 13.54 1.67
CA GLN A 81 -5.64 12.56 2.65
C GLN A 81 -6.70 11.52 2.99
N GLN A 82 -7.97 11.93 3.12
CA GLN A 82 -9.06 11.03 3.49
C GLN A 82 -9.23 9.88 2.47
N ARG A 83 -9.09 10.17 1.17
CA ARG A 83 -9.11 9.12 0.13
C ARG A 83 -7.91 8.18 0.26
N CYS A 84 -6.72 8.68 0.59
CA CYS A 84 -5.58 7.80 0.86
C CYS A 84 -5.86 6.87 2.03
N GLU A 85 -6.43 7.37 3.12
CA GLU A 85 -6.81 6.57 4.30
C GLU A 85 -7.84 5.49 3.95
N ASN A 86 -8.86 5.83 3.14
CA ASN A 86 -9.85 4.86 2.65
C ASN A 86 -9.23 3.78 1.75
N VAL A 87 -8.26 4.15 0.90
CA VAL A 87 -7.50 3.20 0.09
C VAL A 87 -6.65 2.29 0.98
N MET A 88 -5.96 2.86 1.98
CA MET A 88 -5.17 2.08 2.92
C MET A 88 -6.03 1.14 3.74
N SER A 89 -7.24 1.54 4.15
CA SER A 89 -8.18 0.64 4.85
C SER A 89 -8.56 -0.54 3.96
N TYR A 90 -8.85 -0.29 2.67
CA TYR A 90 -9.12 -1.35 1.71
C TYR A 90 -7.94 -2.31 1.54
N MET A 91 -6.72 -1.79 1.39
CA MET A 91 -5.50 -2.60 1.27
C MET A 91 -5.22 -3.48 2.50
N GLN A 92 -5.69 -3.05 3.67
CA GLN A 92 -5.54 -3.77 4.94
C GLN A 92 -6.61 -4.83 5.16
N THR A 93 -7.67 -4.90 4.35
CA THR A 93 -8.66 -5.98 4.43
C THR A 93 -8.03 -7.33 4.07
N ARG A 94 -8.50 -8.41 4.70
CA ARG A 94 -8.12 -9.76 4.30
C ARG A 94 -8.59 -10.07 2.89
N PHE A 95 -9.76 -9.57 2.47
CA PHE A 95 -10.26 -9.71 1.10
C PHE A 95 -9.24 -9.21 0.07
N PHE A 96 -8.77 -7.95 0.19
CA PHE A 96 -7.77 -7.40 -0.73
C PHE A 96 -6.52 -8.26 -0.79
N ARG A 97 -6.00 -8.62 0.38
CA ARG A 97 -4.75 -9.35 0.53
C ARG A 97 -4.88 -10.79 0.03
N PHE A 98 -6.06 -11.39 0.15
CA PHE A 98 -6.35 -12.71 -0.41
C PHE A 98 -6.39 -12.67 -1.93
N VAL A 99 -7.09 -11.71 -2.53
CA VAL A 99 -7.12 -11.58 -4.01
C VAL A 99 -5.71 -11.31 -4.56
N LEU A 100 -4.92 -10.48 -3.86
CA LEU A 100 -3.52 -10.25 -4.22
C LEU A 100 -2.68 -11.54 -4.10
N LEU A 101 -2.90 -12.33 -3.06
CA LEU A 101 -2.21 -13.60 -2.82
C LEU A 101 -2.40 -14.58 -3.99
N LEU A 102 -3.56 -14.58 -4.65
CA LEU A 102 -3.83 -15.45 -5.81
C LEU A 102 -2.85 -15.25 -6.97
N LYS A 103 -2.23 -14.06 -7.09
CA LYS A 103 -1.24 -13.73 -8.13
C LYS A 103 0.18 -13.56 -7.58
N LYS A 104 0.35 -13.35 -6.28
CA LYS A 104 1.64 -13.05 -5.65
C LYS A 104 2.48 -14.33 -5.47
N ASN A 105 3.18 -14.70 -6.53
CA ASN A 105 4.07 -15.88 -6.54
C ASN A 105 5.47 -15.63 -5.98
N THR A 106 5.92 -14.37 -5.91
CA THR A 106 7.28 -14.01 -5.47
C THR A 106 7.27 -12.88 -4.44
N GLN A 107 8.42 -12.63 -3.81
CA GLN A 107 8.57 -11.52 -2.86
C GLN A 107 8.41 -10.16 -3.53
N ASN A 108 8.80 -10.05 -4.81
CA ASN A 108 8.66 -8.83 -5.61
C ASN A 108 7.21 -8.66 -6.08
N THR A 109 6.50 -7.76 -5.44
CA THR A 109 5.15 -7.32 -5.81
C THR A 109 5.29 -6.15 -6.78
N SER A 110 4.97 -6.38 -8.05
CA SER A 110 4.99 -5.33 -9.07
C SER A 110 3.57 -4.80 -9.32
N LYS A 111 3.43 -3.74 -10.13
CA LYS A 111 2.11 -3.25 -10.56
C LYS A 111 1.21 -4.36 -11.12
N GLY A 112 1.78 -5.28 -11.91
CA GLY A 112 1.03 -6.39 -12.51
C GLY A 112 0.49 -7.40 -11.49
N THR A 113 1.06 -7.46 -10.29
CA THR A 113 0.57 -8.34 -9.21
C THR A 113 -0.80 -7.90 -8.70
N TYR A 114 -1.14 -6.60 -8.79
CA TYR A 114 -2.42 -6.04 -8.34
C TYR A 114 -3.55 -6.11 -9.37
N GLU A 115 -3.29 -6.64 -10.57
CA GLU A 115 -4.23 -6.60 -11.70
C GLU A 115 -5.62 -7.19 -11.41
N PHE A 116 -5.69 -8.23 -10.56
CA PHE A 116 -6.96 -8.89 -10.21
C PHE A 116 -7.67 -8.27 -9.02
N VAL A 117 -7.04 -7.31 -8.34
CA VAL A 117 -7.64 -6.64 -7.19
C VAL A 117 -8.77 -5.71 -7.67
N PRO A 118 -10.02 -5.92 -7.24
CA PRO A 118 -11.14 -5.12 -7.71
C PRO A 118 -11.06 -3.66 -7.24
N MET A 119 -11.32 -2.72 -8.14
CA MET A 119 -11.40 -1.29 -7.78
C MET A 119 -12.63 -1.01 -6.90
N GLN A 120 -12.45 -0.22 -5.83
CA GLN A 120 -13.54 0.19 -4.95
C GLN A 120 -13.84 1.69 -5.06
N ASP A 121 -15.02 2.09 -4.57
CA ASP A 121 -15.27 3.51 -4.31
C ASP A 121 -14.57 3.93 -3.01
N PHE A 122 -13.55 4.78 -3.14
CA PHE A 122 -12.79 5.31 -2.00
C PHE A 122 -13.36 6.62 -1.44
N SER A 123 -14.63 6.94 -1.73
CA SER A 123 -15.36 8.01 -1.01
C SER A 123 -15.62 7.66 0.46
N LYS A 124 -15.57 6.36 0.80
CA LYS A 124 -15.70 5.81 2.15
C LYS A 124 -14.62 4.74 2.42
N PRO A 125 -14.34 4.38 3.69
CA PRO A 125 -13.51 3.22 4.01
C PRO A 125 -14.22 1.91 3.65
N TRP A 126 -13.45 0.82 3.65
CA TRP A 126 -13.93 -0.55 3.47
C TRP A 126 -13.47 -1.45 4.61
N THR A 127 -14.35 -2.36 5.04
CA THR A 127 -14.04 -3.45 5.96
C THR A 127 -14.16 -4.81 5.28
N ASP A 128 -13.65 -5.86 5.92
CA ASP A 128 -13.79 -7.23 5.42
C ASP A 128 -15.26 -7.65 5.31
N GLU A 129 -16.10 -7.33 6.31
CA GLU A 129 -17.52 -7.68 6.34
C GLU A 129 -18.29 -7.03 5.18
N GLU A 130 -18.03 -5.75 4.90
CA GLU A 130 -18.66 -5.05 3.77
C GLU A 130 -18.27 -5.66 2.42
N LEU A 131 -17.00 -6.07 2.27
CA LEU A 131 -16.50 -6.67 1.04
C LEU A 131 -17.04 -8.10 0.86
N TYR A 132 -17.08 -8.89 1.93
CA TYR A 132 -17.66 -10.23 1.91
C TYR A 132 -19.13 -10.20 1.48
N ALA A 133 -19.91 -9.30 2.08
CA ALA A 133 -21.31 -9.09 1.70
C ALA A 133 -21.45 -8.59 0.25
N LYS A 134 -20.63 -7.61 -0.16
CA LYS A 134 -20.66 -7.03 -1.52
C LYS A 134 -20.41 -8.05 -2.62
N TYR A 135 -19.49 -8.99 -2.40
CA TYR A 135 -19.14 -10.01 -3.39
C TYR A 135 -19.86 -11.35 -3.18
N GLY A 136 -20.77 -11.43 -2.19
CA GLY A 136 -21.60 -12.61 -1.95
C GLY A 136 -20.80 -13.83 -1.50
N LEU A 137 -19.75 -13.64 -0.71
CA LEU A 137 -18.92 -14.74 -0.22
C LEU A 137 -19.70 -15.59 0.78
N THR A 138 -19.58 -16.90 0.64
CA THR A 138 -20.14 -17.89 1.56
C THR A 138 -19.33 -17.97 2.85
N GLU A 139 -19.92 -18.52 3.92
CA GLU A 139 -19.23 -18.73 5.20
C GLU A 139 -17.96 -19.59 5.04
N GLU A 140 -18.01 -20.60 4.15
CA GLU A 140 -16.86 -21.46 3.86
C GLU A 140 -15.72 -20.68 3.19
N GLU A 141 -16.03 -19.82 2.21
CA GLU A 141 -15.04 -18.97 1.54
C GLU A 141 -14.46 -17.92 2.50
N ILE A 142 -15.28 -17.31 3.34
CA ILE A 142 -14.84 -16.37 4.37
C ILE A 142 -13.86 -17.08 5.33
N ALA A 143 -14.25 -18.24 5.88
CA ALA A 143 -13.39 -19.02 6.76
C ALA A 143 -12.06 -19.42 6.09
N TYR A 144 -12.10 -19.74 4.79
CA TYR A 144 -10.89 -20.01 4.02
C TYR A 144 -9.99 -18.77 3.91
N ILE A 145 -10.54 -17.60 3.57
CA ILE A 145 -9.79 -16.34 3.50
C ILE A 145 -9.14 -16.02 4.84
N GLU A 146 -9.90 -16.12 5.93
CA GLU A 146 -9.41 -15.81 7.28
C GLU A 146 -8.34 -16.77 7.77
N LYS A 147 -8.40 -18.04 7.36
CA LYS A 147 -7.35 -19.02 7.59
C LYS A 147 -6.09 -18.72 6.78
N MET A 148 -6.24 -18.18 5.58
CA MET A 148 -5.12 -17.93 4.65
C MET A 148 -4.39 -16.62 4.94
N VAL A 149 -5.11 -15.58 5.40
CA VAL A 149 -4.59 -14.21 5.52
C VAL A 149 -4.64 -13.72 6.96
N ARG A 150 -3.48 -13.28 7.45
CA ARG A 150 -3.34 -12.82 8.85
C ARG A 150 -4.14 -11.52 9.06
N PRO A 151 -4.86 -11.37 10.19
CA PRO A 151 -5.44 -10.06 10.55
C PRO A 151 -4.37 -8.96 10.54
N MET A 152 -4.76 -7.77 10.10
CA MET A 152 -4.01 -6.54 10.31
C MET A 152 -4.80 -5.72 11.33
N GLU A 153 -4.08 -5.12 12.28
CA GLU A 153 -4.63 -4.16 13.25
C GLU A 153 -4.60 -2.75 12.67
#